data_AF-A0A7Y5QG45-F1
#
_entry.id   AF-A0A7Y5QG45-F1
#
_cell.length_a   1.000
_cell.length_b   1.000
_cell.length_c   1.000
_cell.angle_alpha   90.00
_cell.angle_beta   90.00
_cell.angle_gamma   90.00
#
_symmetry.space_group_name_H-M   'P 1'
#
loop_
_entity.id
_entity.type
_entity.pdbx_description
1 polymer ?
#
loop_
_entity_poly.entity_id
_entity_poly.type
_entity_poly.pdbx_seq_one_letter_code
_entity_poly.pdbx_strand_id
1 'polypeptide(L)'
;MTRQQTPALSERLIAYIARYEREQGSPPTLREIAEAAGVSHTTVLLWLKRLVKAGRLTQNGQGGRIYSALGVTPSDMDAESSAAMQVLRAAQRLPGEITSEALVEATGLPLARVRDSLETLRELGFIETVNHRFIEGKHQFIYAVKGEV
;
A
#
# COMPACT_ATOMS: atom_id res chain seq x y z
N MET A 1 9.76 -16.31 -24.57
CA MET A 1 10.56 -16.11 -23.34
C MET A 1 9.95 -14.98 -22.52
N THR A 2 9.15 -15.31 -21.51
CA THR A 2 8.46 -14.33 -20.68
C THR A 2 9.41 -13.88 -19.56
N ARG A 3 10.05 -12.71 -19.70
CA ARG A 3 10.78 -12.08 -18.58
C ARG A 3 9.77 -11.83 -17.46
N GLN A 4 9.85 -12.62 -16.40
CA GLN A 4 9.11 -12.41 -15.16
C GLN A 4 9.55 -11.06 -14.61
N GLN A 5 8.62 -10.10 -14.51
CA GLN A 5 8.88 -8.87 -13.79
C GLN A 5 8.98 -9.22 -12.30
N THR A 6 10.10 -8.90 -11.67
CA THR A 6 10.20 -8.97 -10.22
C THR A 6 9.25 -7.92 -9.61
N PRO A 7 8.46 -8.27 -8.57
CA PRO A 7 7.55 -7.32 -7.90
C PRO A 7 8.26 -6.02 -7.49
N ALA A 8 9.54 -6.11 -7.10
CA ALA A 8 10.39 -4.96 -6.78
C ALA A 8 10.53 -3.92 -7.91
N LEU A 9 10.47 -4.32 -9.19
CA LEU A 9 10.61 -3.38 -10.31
C LEU A 9 9.32 -2.59 -10.54
N SER A 10 8.18 -3.28 -10.40
CA SER A 10 6.84 -2.68 -10.51
C SER A 10 6.62 -1.63 -9.43
N GLU A 11 7.00 -1.95 -8.19
CA GLU A 11 6.90 -1.02 -7.05
C GLU A 11 7.80 0.20 -7.22
N ARG A 12 9.04 0.00 -7.70
CA ARG A 12 9.94 1.12 -8.01
C ARG A 12 9.37 2.06 -9.07
N LEU A 13 8.69 1.53 -10.09
CA LEU A 13 8.08 2.34 -11.14
C LEU A 13 6.90 3.16 -10.61
N ILE A 14 6.05 2.55 -9.78
CA ILE A 14 4.93 3.24 -9.13
C ILE A 14 5.45 4.35 -8.21
N ALA A 15 6.47 4.05 -7.38
CA ALA A 15 7.09 5.02 -6.48
C ALA A 15 7.71 6.20 -7.24
N TYR A 16 8.35 5.94 -8.39
CA TYR A 16 8.88 6.98 -9.26
C TYR A 16 7.78 7.89 -9.81
N ILE A 17 6.71 7.31 -10.37
CA ILE A 17 5.57 8.06 -10.93
C ILE A 17 4.93 8.94 -9.85
N ALA A 18 4.65 8.37 -8.68
CA ALA A 18 4.06 9.10 -7.56
C ALA A 18 4.99 10.22 -7.02
N ARG A 19 6.31 10.00 -7.04
CA ARG A 19 7.27 11.04 -6.66
C ARG A 19 7.31 12.18 -7.69
N TYR A 20 7.36 11.85 -8.98
CA TYR A 20 7.39 12.84 -10.05
C TYR A 20 6.13 13.71 -10.07
N GLU A 21 4.96 13.10 -9.88
CA GLU A 21 3.68 13.81 -9.77
C GLU A 21 3.68 14.83 -8.62
N ARG A 22 4.31 14.51 -7.48
CA ARG A 22 4.43 15.42 -6.33
C ARG A 22 5.38 16.58 -6.60
N GLU A 23 6.54 16.30 -7.19
CA GLU A 23 7.57 17.33 -7.41
C GLU A 23 7.18 18.30 -8.53
N GLN A 24 6.49 17.81 -9.57
CA GLN A 24 6.21 18.57 -10.80
C GLN A 24 4.71 18.93 -10.99
N GLY A 25 3.83 18.45 -10.11
CA GLY A 25 2.38 18.67 -10.23
C GLY A 25 1.75 18.04 -11.46
N SER A 26 2.45 17.11 -12.13
CA SER A 26 2.04 16.47 -13.36
C SER A 26 2.64 15.06 -13.50
N PRO A 27 1.93 14.12 -14.16
CA PRO A 27 2.46 12.78 -14.40
C PRO A 27 3.70 12.83 -15.30
N PRO A 28 4.70 11.98 -15.03
CA PRO A 28 5.82 11.84 -15.94
C PRO A 28 5.33 11.27 -17.27
N THR A 29 5.95 11.75 -18.34
CA THR A 29 5.79 11.23 -19.68
C THR A 29 6.40 9.83 -19.79
N LEU A 30 5.96 9.07 -20.80
CA LEU A 30 6.56 7.78 -21.14
C LEU A 30 8.08 7.84 -21.33
N ARG A 31 8.59 8.99 -21.80
CA ARG A 31 10.01 9.23 -22.01
C ARG A 31 10.78 9.36 -20.71
N GLU A 32 10.28 10.17 -19.78
CA GLU A 32 10.90 10.35 -18.46
C GLU A 32 10.91 9.03 -17.67
N ILE A 33 9.83 8.25 -17.75
CA ILE A 33 9.78 6.93 -17.12
C ILE A 33 10.78 5.95 -17.76
N ALA A 34 10.92 5.97 -19.09
CA ALA A 34 11.85 5.10 -19.81
C ALA A 34 13.32 5.46 -19.52
N GLU A 35 13.65 6.75 -19.49
CA GLU A 35 14.96 7.24 -19.11
C GLU A 35 15.29 6.86 -17.65
N ALA A 36 14.36 7.07 -16.71
CA ALA A 36 14.55 6.73 -15.30
C ALA A 36 14.66 5.22 -15.04
N ALA A 37 13.93 4.40 -15.80
CA ALA A 37 13.97 2.95 -15.69
C ALA A 37 15.09 2.29 -16.52
N GLY A 38 15.81 3.06 -17.35
CA GLY A 38 16.88 2.55 -18.21
C GLY A 38 16.41 1.55 -19.27
N VAL A 39 15.17 1.66 -19.73
CA VAL A 39 14.54 0.71 -20.66
C VAL A 39 13.86 1.41 -21.83
N SER A 40 13.54 0.66 -22.89
CA SER A 40 12.88 1.21 -24.07
C SER A 40 11.43 1.62 -23.79
N HIS A 41 10.95 2.64 -24.51
CA HIS A 41 9.55 3.11 -24.48
C HIS A 41 8.53 1.96 -24.59
N THR A 42 8.73 1.03 -25.52
CA THR A 42 7.84 -0.10 -25.75
C THR A 42 7.75 -1.02 -24.52
N THR A 43 8.87 -1.20 -23.82
CA THR A 43 8.94 -2.00 -22.60
C THR A 43 8.17 -1.34 -21.46
N VAL A 44 8.36 -0.04 -21.27
CA VAL A 44 7.62 0.75 -20.27
C VAL A 44 6.13 0.72 -20.56
N LEU A 45 5.72 0.93 -21.81
CA LEU A 45 4.30 0.92 -22.19
C LEU A 45 3.63 -0.43 -21.86
N LEU A 46 4.34 -1.55 -22.11
CA LEU A 46 3.84 -2.87 -21.74
C LEU A 46 3.68 -3.02 -20.22
N TRP A 47 4.63 -2.49 -19.44
CA TRP A 47 4.58 -2.54 -17.98
C TRP A 47 3.45 -1.67 -17.42
N LEU A 48 3.30 -0.44 -17.90
CA LEU A 48 2.24 0.46 -17.47
C LEU A 48 0.86 -0.11 -17.79
N LYS A 49 0.66 -0.70 -18.98
CA LYS A 49 -0.59 -1.41 -19.31
C LYS A 49 -0.89 -2.56 -18.35
N ARG A 50 0.12 -3.31 -17.94
CA ARG A 50 -0.04 -4.39 -16.94
C ARG A 50 -0.38 -3.83 -15.56
N LEU A 51 0.23 -2.72 -15.15
CA LEU A 51 -0.06 -2.06 -13.88
C LEU A 51 -1.46 -1.44 -13.84
N VAL A 52 -1.93 -0.88 -14.96
CA VAL A 52 -3.33 -0.45 -15.12
C VAL A 52 -4.27 -1.64 -15.02
N LYS A 53 -3.99 -2.74 -15.73
CA LYS A 53 -4.80 -3.97 -15.66
C LYS A 53 -4.83 -4.58 -14.25
N ALA A 54 -3.76 -4.38 -13.46
CA ALA A 54 -3.67 -4.80 -12.08
C ALA A 54 -4.30 -3.80 -11.08
N GLY A 55 -4.90 -2.70 -11.56
CA GLY A 55 -5.52 -1.67 -10.72
C GLY A 55 -4.52 -0.85 -9.89
N ARG A 56 -3.24 -0.82 -10.30
CA ARG A 56 -2.16 -0.08 -9.60
C ARG A 56 -1.90 1.31 -10.18
N LEU A 57 -2.31 1.56 -11.43
CA LEU A 57 -2.23 2.86 -12.10
C LEU A 57 -3.57 3.18 -12.78
N THR A 58 -3.92 4.46 -12.88
CA THR A 58 -5.06 4.94 -13.67
C THR A 58 -4.53 5.54 -14.97
N GLN A 59 -5.33 5.41 -16.02
CA GLN A 59 -5.07 6.05 -17.28
C GLN A 59 -6.05 7.23 -17.48
N ASN A 60 -5.70 8.43 -17.02
CA ASN A 60 -6.63 9.58 -16.96
C ASN A 60 -6.15 10.84 -17.71
N GLY A 61 -5.07 10.79 -18.48
CA GLY A 61 -4.51 11.99 -19.14
C GLY A 61 -4.86 12.17 -20.62
N GLN A 62 -4.82 13.43 -21.08
CA GLN A 62 -4.68 13.80 -22.50
C GLN A 62 -3.24 14.30 -22.77
N GLY A 63 -2.73 14.12 -24.00
CA GLY A 63 -1.47 14.75 -24.44
C GLY A 63 -0.16 14.06 -24.01
N GLY A 64 -0.14 12.73 -23.87
CA GLY A 64 1.11 11.96 -23.61
C GLY A 64 1.50 11.79 -22.14
N ARG A 65 0.77 12.41 -21.21
CA ARG A 65 0.88 12.24 -19.74
C ARG A 65 -0.27 11.41 -19.21
N ILE A 66 -0.30 10.14 -19.61
CA ILE A 66 -1.53 9.34 -19.60
C ILE A 66 -1.67 8.50 -18.32
N TYR A 67 -0.56 8.19 -17.63
CA TYR A 67 -0.53 7.24 -16.52
C TYR A 67 -0.27 7.95 -15.21
N SER A 68 -1.26 7.94 -14.33
CA SER A 68 -1.14 8.43 -12.95
C SER A 68 -1.19 7.26 -11.98
N ALA A 69 -0.52 7.41 -10.84
CA ALA A 69 -0.73 6.45 -9.77
C ALA A 69 -2.22 6.45 -9.37
N LEU A 70 -2.87 5.27 -9.34
CA LEU A 70 -4.23 5.17 -8.83
C LEU A 70 -4.17 5.47 -7.34
N GLY A 71 -4.58 6.68 -6.96
CA GLY A 71 -4.83 7.05 -5.56
C GLY A 71 -3.67 6.72 -4.63
N VAL A 72 -2.44 7.13 -4.98
CA VAL A 72 -1.44 7.43 -3.96
C VAL A 72 -1.36 8.95 -3.89
N THR A 73 -2.42 9.57 -3.36
CA THR A 73 -2.34 10.96 -2.93
C THR A 73 -1.38 11.00 -1.72
N PRO A 74 -0.65 12.11 -1.51
CA PRO A 74 0.24 12.25 -0.35
C PRO A 74 -0.45 12.16 1.03
N SER A 75 -1.76 11.87 1.11
CA SER A 75 -2.42 11.49 2.36
C SER A 75 -2.10 10.06 2.83
N ASP A 76 -1.39 9.23 2.05
CA ASP A 76 -0.88 7.93 2.53
C ASP A 76 0.58 8.00 3.03
N MET A 77 1.24 9.18 2.95
CA MET A 77 2.65 9.39 3.35
C MET A 77 2.84 10.45 4.44
N ASP A 78 1.82 10.75 5.24
CA ASP A 78 2.11 11.19 6.60
C ASP A 78 2.26 9.93 7.44
N ALA A 79 3.36 9.81 8.19
CA ALA A 79 3.57 8.72 9.13
C ALA A 79 2.42 8.58 10.15
N GLU A 80 1.56 9.61 10.26
CA GLU A 80 0.32 9.64 11.03
C GLU A 80 -0.95 9.19 10.27
N SER A 81 -0.91 9.16 8.93
CA SER A 81 -2.04 8.84 8.03
C SER A 81 -1.92 7.46 7.35
N SER A 82 -0.80 6.75 7.52
CA SER A 82 -0.67 5.35 7.06
C SER A 82 -1.73 4.47 7.72
N ALA A 83 -2.38 3.59 6.95
CA ALA A 83 -3.34 2.60 7.45
C ALA A 83 -2.78 1.79 8.64
N ALA A 84 -1.46 1.57 8.69
CA ALA A 84 -0.81 0.92 9.84
C ALA A 84 -0.83 1.80 11.09
N MET A 85 -0.56 3.11 10.96
CA MET A 85 -0.61 4.03 12.09
C MET A 85 -2.04 4.30 12.58
N GLN A 86 -3.01 4.33 11.65
CA GLN A 86 -4.43 4.42 11.99
C GLN A 86 -4.88 3.18 12.78
N VAL A 87 -4.47 1.99 12.34
CA VAL A 87 -4.69 0.73 13.07
C VAL A 87 -3.99 0.74 14.42
N LEU A 88 -2.75 1.24 14.51
CA LEU A 88 -2.01 1.33 15.78
C LEU A 88 -2.70 2.27 16.78
N ARG A 89 -3.14 3.45 16.35
CA ARG A 89 -3.86 4.39 17.25
C ARG A 89 -5.22 3.84 17.66
N ALA A 90 -5.94 3.17 16.76
CA ALA A 90 -7.17 2.48 17.11
C ALA A 90 -6.91 1.37 18.14
N ALA A 91 -5.87 0.57 17.92
CA ALA A 91 -5.43 -0.47 18.84
C ALA A 91 -5.09 0.09 20.23
N GLN A 92 -4.35 1.21 20.31
CA GLN A 92 -4.00 1.87 21.58
C GLN A 92 -5.20 2.42 22.35
N ARG A 93 -6.32 2.73 21.68
CA ARG A 93 -7.54 3.24 22.32
C ARG A 93 -8.47 2.13 22.81
N LEU A 94 -8.31 0.91 22.28
CA LEU A 94 -9.11 -0.23 22.67
C LEU A 94 -8.52 -0.89 23.92
N PRO A 95 -9.28 -1.02 25.02
CA PRO A 95 -8.79 -1.71 26.20
C PRO A 95 -8.76 -3.24 25.97
N GLY A 96 -7.65 -3.88 26.34
CA GLY A 96 -7.55 -5.34 26.43
C GLY A 96 -7.16 -6.05 25.13
N GLU A 97 -7.76 -7.23 24.92
CA GLU A 97 -7.52 -8.11 23.78
C GLU A 97 -8.09 -7.51 22.48
N ILE A 98 -7.24 -7.25 21.49
CA ILE A 98 -7.64 -6.53 20.26
C ILE A 98 -7.84 -7.53 19.13
N THR A 99 -9.02 -7.53 18.50
CA THR A 99 -9.33 -8.37 17.35
C THR A 99 -9.27 -7.59 16.05
N SER A 100 -9.03 -8.28 14.93
CA SER A 100 -9.07 -7.64 13.60
C SER A 100 -10.44 -7.05 13.28
N GLU A 101 -11.52 -7.63 13.80
CA GLU A 101 -12.89 -7.15 13.61
C GLU A 101 -13.11 -5.82 14.34
N ALA A 102 -12.68 -5.71 15.60
CA ALA A 102 -12.79 -4.47 16.36
C ALA A 102 -12.00 -3.33 15.71
N LEU A 103 -10.86 -3.63 15.09
CA LEU A 103 -10.06 -2.66 14.36
C LEU A 103 -10.70 -2.24 13.03
N VAL A 104 -11.39 -3.16 12.32
CA VAL A 104 -12.18 -2.81 11.14
C VAL A 104 -13.28 -1.81 11.51
N GLU A 105 -14.01 -2.06 12.60
CA GLU A 105 -15.05 -1.14 13.08
C GLU A 105 -14.47 0.22 13.51
N ALA A 106 -13.35 0.22 14.23
CA ALA A 106 -12.74 1.44 14.75
C ALA A 106 -12.07 2.31 13.66
N THR A 107 -11.55 1.70 12.59
CA THR A 107 -10.83 2.41 11.53
C THR A 107 -11.66 2.64 10.27
N GLY A 108 -12.74 1.87 10.06
CA GLY A 108 -13.50 1.85 8.81
C GLY A 108 -12.73 1.23 7.63
N LEU A 109 -11.55 0.67 7.87
CA LEU A 109 -10.73 0.04 6.84
C LEU A 109 -11.23 -1.38 6.52
N PRO A 110 -11.10 -1.84 5.26
CA PRO A 110 -11.45 -3.21 4.91
C PRO A 110 -10.53 -4.21 5.63
N LEU A 111 -11.07 -5.37 6.02
CA LEU A 111 -10.37 -6.40 6.81
C LEU A 111 -9.01 -6.80 6.22
N ALA A 112 -8.89 -6.88 4.89
CA ALA A 112 -7.62 -7.19 4.22
C ALA A 112 -6.55 -6.12 4.55
N ARG A 113 -6.91 -4.83 4.51
CA ARG A 113 -5.99 -3.74 4.84
C ARG A 113 -5.64 -3.73 6.33
N VAL A 114 -6.60 -4.02 7.21
CA VAL A 114 -6.32 -4.15 8.65
C VAL A 114 -5.33 -5.28 8.91
N ARG A 115 -5.45 -6.41 8.21
CA ARG A 115 -4.51 -7.53 8.33
C ARG A 115 -3.11 -7.18 7.84
N ASP A 116 -3.00 -6.56 6.66
CA ASP A 116 -1.71 -6.10 6.14
C ASP A 116 -1.03 -5.11 7.11
N SER A 117 -1.82 -4.20 7.70
CA SER A 117 -1.37 -3.27 8.74
C SER A 117 -0.90 -3.97 10.01
N LEU A 118 -1.66 -4.96 10.50
CA LEU A 118 -1.30 -5.73 11.69
C LEU A 118 -0.01 -6.54 11.48
N GLU A 119 0.16 -7.13 10.30
CA GLU A 119 1.40 -7.82 9.94
C GLU A 119 2.59 -6.85 9.95
N THR A 120 2.44 -5.68 9.33
CA THR A 120 3.45 -4.62 9.33
C THR A 120 3.80 -4.18 10.76
N LEU A 121 2.81 -3.89 11.60
CA LEU A 121 3.03 -3.45 12.98
C LEU A 121 3.70 -4.53 13.84
N ARG A 122 3.40 -5.81 13.57
CA ARG A 122 4.05 -6.95 14.22
C ARG A 122 5.52 -7.06 13.81
N GLU A 123 5.83 -6.93 12.52
CA GLU A 123 7.21 -6.92 12.02
C GLU A 123 8.02 -5.76 12.59
N LEU A 124 7.38 -4.60 12.77
CA LEU A 124 7.98 -3.42 13.39
C LEU A 124 8.03 -3.49 14.93
N GLY A 125 7.41 -4.49 15.54
CA GLY A 125 7.46 -4.72 17.00
C GLY A 125 6.50 -3.87 17.83
N PHE A 126 5.57 -3.13 17.23
CA PHE A 126 4.57 -2.33 17.95
C PHE A 126 3.44 -3.17 18.58
N ILE A 127 3.18 -4.34 18.01
CA ILE A 127 2.14 -5.26 18.50
C ILE A 127 2.66 -6.69 18.50
N GLU A 128 2.01 -7.55 19.26
CA GLU A 128 2.23 -8.99 19.23
C GLU A 128 0.93 -9.76 19.19
N THR A 129 0.97 -10.96 18.60
CA THR A 129 -0.17 -11.89 18.63
C THR A 129 -0.13 -12.64 19.96
N VAL A 130 -1.13 -12.41 20.81
CA VAL A 130 -1.21 -13.01 22.14
C VAL A 130 -2.06 -14.27 22.18
N ASN A 131 -3.01 -14.40 21.27
CA ASN A 131 -3.90 -15.55 21.22
C ASN A 131 -4.38 -15.81 19.79
N HIS A 132 -4.77 -17.05 19.54
CA HIS A 132 -5.41 -17.47 18.31
C HIS A 132 -6.55 -18.42 18.67
N ARG A 133 -7.77 -18.05 18.29
CA ARG A 133 -8.97 -18.85 18.54
C ARG A 133 -9.63 -19.20 17.23
N PHE A 134 -10.18 -20.41 17.16
CA PHE A 134 -11.01 -20.84 16.05
C PHE A 134 -12.47 -20.81 16.50
N ILE A 135 -13.24 -19.86 15.97
CA ILE A 135 -14.64 -19.63 16.35
C ILE A 135 -15.48 -19.67 15.08
N GLU A 136 -16.54 -20.49 15.06
CA GLU A 136 -17.49 -20.59 13.96
C GLU A 136 -16.84 -20.78 12.57
N GLY A 137 -15.81 -21.62 12.48
CA GLY A 137 -15.13 -21.88 11.21
C GLY A 137 -14.10 -20.82 10.80
N LYS A 138 -13.84 -19.80 11.63
CA LYS A 138 -12.95 -18.68 11.32
C LYS A 138 -11.78 -18.62 12.29
N HIS A 139 -10.60 -18.31 11.75
CA HIS A 139 -9.41 -18.01 12.53
C HIS A 139 -9.48 -16.56 13.02
N GLN A 140 -9.65 -16.39 14.33
CA GLN A 140 -9.58 -15.09 14.99
C GLN A 140 -8.25 -14.96 15.71
N PHE A 141 -7.46 -13.97 15.29
CA PHE A 141 -6.19 -13.62 15.92
C PHE A 141 -6.43 -12.47 16.89
N ILE A 142 -5.85 -12.59 18.08
CA ILE A 142 -5.91 -11.59 19.14
C ILE A 142 -4.54 -10.97 19.29
N TYR A 143 -4.51 -9.65 19.30
CA TYR A 143 -3.30 -8.83 19.35
C TYR A 143 -3.26 -8.03 20.65
N ALA A 144 -2.05 -7.78 21.14
CA ALA A 144 -1.77 -6.81 22.20
C ALA A 144 -0.79 -5.77 21.69
N VAL A 145 -0.99 -4.51 22.08
CA VAL A 145 -0.04 -3.43 21.81
C VAL A 145 1.11 -3.51 22.79
N LYS A 146 2.35 -3.49 22.30
CA LYS A 146 3.54 -3.34 23.14
C LYS A 146 3.68 -1.86 23.52
N GLY A 147 3.41 -1.55 24.78
CA GLY A 147 3.51 -0.19 25.29
C GLY A 147 4.93 0.14 25.72
N GLU A 148 5.62 0.95 24.92
CA GLU A 148 6.55 2.00 25.39
C GLU A 148 6.58 3.11 24.33
N VAL A 149 5.89 4.22 24.61
CA VAL A 149 6.28 5.58 24.18
C VAL A 149 6.07 6.50 25.37
#